data_AF-T1B9Z2-F1
#
_entry.id   AF-T1B9Z2-F1
#
_cell.length_a   1.000
_cell.length_b   1.000
_cell.length_c   1.000
_cell.angle_alpha   90.00
_cell.angle_beta   90.00
_cell.angle_gamma   90.00
#
_symmetry.space_group_name_H-M   'P 1'
#
loop_
_entity.id
_entity.type
_entity.pdbx_description
1 polymer ?
#
loop_
_entity_poly.entity_id
_entity_poly.type
_entity_poly.pdbx_seq_one_letter_code
_entity_poly.pdbx_strand_id
1 'polypeptide(L)' 'GAARRQGLDNDEIAARLDTRREIVSKWRKRFFEQGLAGLEERPRGGRPPVFPP' A
#
# COMPACT_ATOMS: atom_id res chain seq x y z
N GLY A 1 -14.30 16.89 22.26
CA GLY A 1 -13.53 15.71 21.82
C GLY A 1 -13.32 15.80 20.33
N ALA A 2 -12.09 15.67 19.85
CA ALA A 2 -11.77 15.85 18.43
C ALA A 2 -12.57 14.87 17.55
N ALA A 3 -13.30 15.40 16.56
CA ALA A 3 -13.96 14.61 15.54
C ALA A 3 -12.90 13.76 14.81
N ARG A 4 -12.94 12.44 14.98
CA ARG A 4 -12.16 11.53 14.12
C ARG A 4 -12.69 11.71 12.69
N ARG A 5 -11.79 12.03 11.75
CA ARG A 5 -12.13 11.96 10.32
C ARG A 5 -12.60 10.54 10.04
N GLN A 6 -13.78 10.39 9.46
CA GLN A 6 -14.36 9.11 9.04
C GLN A 6 -13.58 8.63 7.79
N GLY A 7 -12.34 8.18 7.99
CA GLY A 7 -11.60 7.46 6.97
C GLY A 7 -11.95 5.98 7.03
N LEU A 8 -11.97 5.32 5.89
CA LEU A 8 -12.08 3.86 5.83
C LEU A 8 -10.86 3.23 6.50
N ASP A 9 -11.09 2.10 7.17
CA ASP A 9 -10.01 1.27 7.67
C ASP A 9 -9.33 0.49 6.52
N ASN A 10 -8.25 -0.23 6.84
CA ASN A 10 -7.48 -0.94 5.82
C ASN A 10 -8.23 -2.13 5.23
N ASP A 11 -9.13 -2.76 6.00
CA ASP A 11 -9.85 -3.96 5.60
C ASP A 11 -10.98 -3.58 4.63
N GLU A 12 -11.67 -2.48 4.88
CA GLU A 12 -12.68 -1.93 3.99
C GLU A 12 -12.09 -1.44 2.67
N ILE A 13 -10.93 -0.76 2.71
CA ILE A 13 -10.21 -0.37 1.48
C ILE A 13 -9.75 -1.62 0.72
N ALA A 14 -9.23 -2.63 1.41
CA ALA A 14 -8.76 -3.86 0.80
C ALA A 14 -9.90 -4.62 0.09
N ALA A 15 -11.06 -4.74 0.73
CA ALA A 15 -12.25 -5.33 0.15
C ALA A 15 -12.73 -4.57 -1.10
N ARG A 16 -12.74 -3.24 -1.06
CA ARG A 16 -13.14 -2.41 -2.22
C ARG A 16 -12.18 -2.50 -3.40
N LEU A 17 -10.90 -2.73 -3.15
CA LEU A 17 -9.85 -2.82 -4.18
C LEU A 17 -9.49 -4.26 -4.56
N ASP A 18 -10.24 -5.25 -4.05
CA ASP A 18 -9.97 -6.68 -4.23
C ASP A 18 -8.48 -7.03 -4.01
N THR A 19 -7.93 -6.54 -2.90
CA THR A 19 -6.52 -6.72 -2.56
C THR A 19 -6.34 -7.13 -1.11
N ARG A 20 -5.09 -7.36 -0.70
CA ARG A 20 -4.77 -7.72 0.69
C ARG A 20 -4.59 -6.46 1.53
N ARG A 21 -5.10 -6.49 2.76
CA ARG A 21 -4.91 -5.45 3.80
C ARG A 21 -3.45 -5.00 3.95
N GLU A 22 -2.49 -5.92 3.82
CA GLU A 22 -1.05 -5.61 3.91
C GLU A 22 -0.57 -4.66 2.82
N ILE A 23 -1.11 -4.78 1.59
CA ILE A 23 -0.82 -3.88 0.47
C ILE A 23 -1.34 -2.48 0.79
N VAL A 24 -2.59 -2.38 1.27
CA VAL A 24 -3.19 -1.11 1.69
C VAL A 24 -2.39 -0.47 2.82
N SER A 25 -1.99 -1.24 3.83
CA SER A 25 -1.16 -0.75 4.93
C SER A 25 0.15 -0.14 4.43
N LYS A 26 0.82 -0.82 3.50
CA LYS A 26 2.05 -0.34 2.85
C LYS A 26 1.81 0.95 2.07
N TRP A 27 0.74 1.02 1.28
CA TRP A 27 0.37 2.21 0.53
C TRP A 27 0.08 3.40 1.44
N ARG A 28 -0.67 3.20 2.53
CA ARG A 28 -0.97 4.28 3.48
C ARG A 28 0.27 4.80 4.19
N LYS A 29 1.19 3.90 4.58
CA LYS A 29 2.48 4.30 5.17
C LYS A 29 3.27 5.17 4.19
N ARG A 30 3.44 4.70 2.94
CA ARG A 30 4.19 5.46 1.93
C ARG A 30 3.48 6.75 1.54
N PHE A 31 2.15 6.77 1.47
CA PHE A 31 1.39 7.97 1.18
C PHE A 31 1.55 9.02 2.28
N PHE A 32 1.57 8.59 3.55
CA PHE A 32 1.83 9.50 4.66
C PHE A 32 3.21 10.15 4.56
N GLU A 33 4.22 9.38 4.14
CA GLU A 33 5.61 9.87 4.02
C GLU A 33 5.86 10.68 2.73
N GLN A 34 5.22 10.32 1.61
CA GLN A 34 5.64 10.71 0.26
C GLN A 34 4.48 11.22 -0.61
N GLY A 35 3.26 11.30 -0.05
CA GLY A 35 2.07 11.67 -0.79
C GLY A 35 1.76 10.71 -1.94
N LEU A 36 1.31 11.25 -3.07
CA LEU A 36 0.95 10.47 -4.25
C LEU A 36 2.12 9.65 -4.82
N ALA A 37 3.37 10.14 -4.74
CA ALA A 37 4.57 9.39 -5.14
C ALA A 37 4.79 8.11 -4.30
N GLY A 38 4.21 8.07 -3.10
CA GLY A 38 4.16 6.87 -2.27
C GLY A 38 3.28 5.75 -2.84
N LEU A 39 2.40 6.04 -3.80
CA LEU A 39 1.49 5.06 -4.41
C LEU A 39 2.03 4.43 -5.69
N GLU A 40 3.12 4.97 -6.26
CA GLU A 40 3.74 4.41 -7.45
C GLU A 40 4.19 2.96 -7.26
N GLU A 41 4.12 2.18 -8.35
CA GLU A 41 4.63 0.84 -8.37
C GLU A 41 6.16 0.87 -8.23
N ARG A 42 6.70 -0.01 -7.39
CA ARG A 42 8.14 -0.09 -7.11
C ARG A 42 8.65 -1.47 -7.46
N PRO A 43 9.90 -1.58 -7.93
CA PRO A 43 10.56 -2.87 -8.09
C PRO A 43 10.37 -3.70 -6.82
N ARG A 44 9.94 -4.95 -6.98
CA ARG A 44 9.86 -5.88 -5.86
C ARG A 44 11.31 -6.13 -5.42
N GLY A 45 11.64 -5.73 -4.19
CA GLY A 45 12.94 -6.02 -3.60
C GLY A 45 13.07 -7.54 -3.46
N GLY A 46 13.78 -8.14 -4.40
CA GLY A 46 14.03 -9.58 -4.49
C GLY A 46 15.25 -9.80 -5.36
N ARG A 47 15.90 -10.95 -5.20
CA ARG A 47 17.03 -11.30 -6.05
C ARG A 47 16.55 -11.29 -7.52
N PRO A 48 17.27 -10.64 -8.45
CA PRO A 48 16.95 -10.72 -9.87
C PRO A 48 16.77 -12.19 -10.27
N PRO A 49 15.78 -12.53 -11.10
CA PRO A 49 15.65 -13.89 -11.59
C PRO A 49 16.95 -14.25 -12.31
N VAL A 50 17.66 -15.25 -11.78
CA VAL A 50 18.82 -15.83 -12.46
C VAL A 50 18.21 -16.81 -13.46
N PHE A 51 18.19 -16.43 -14.74
CA PHE A 51 17.90 -17.38 -15.82
C PHE A 51 19.24 -18.02 -16.22
N PRO A 52 19.55 -19.25 -15.79
CA PRO A 52 20.72 -19.94 -16.32
C PRO A 52 20.48 -20.34 -17.79
N PRO A 53 21.54 -20.47 -18.62
CA PRO A 53 21.44 -20.97 -19.98
C PRO A 53 20.98 -22.44 -20.04
#